data_AF-C1CYW9-F1
#
_entry.id   AF-C1CYW9-F1
#
_cell.length_a   1.000
_cell.length_b   1.000
_cell.length_c   1.000
_cell.angle_alpha   90.00
_cell.angle_beta   90.00
_cell.angle_gamma   90.00
#
_symmetry.space_group_name_H-M   'P 1'
#
loop_
_entity.id
_entity.type
_entity.pdbx_description
1 polymer ?
#
loop_
_entity_poly.entity_id
_entity_poly.type
_entity_poly.pdbx_seq_one_letter_code
_entity_poly.pdbx_strand_id
1 'polypeptide(L)'
;MFFQQNDRHQQMANAYDPRDTDGDGRVSPQEAAAYIHDYMQNASPEERNEILREYVGGMSPDQRQQMGDAIVRSPSNPVQSVRYDDDNDLVDAYTRTAQAPAQNGRSPLEEAFSSGGMLGNPMVKAGLVGLAAAIGSKMLRR
;
A
#
# COMPACT_ATOMS: atom_id res chain seq x y z
N MET A 1 -28.05 -12.74 27.11
CA MET A 1 -26.61 -12.71 26.75
C MET A 1 -26.47 -13.20 25.31
N PHE A 2 -26.51 -12.29 24.32
CA PHE A 2 -26.57 -12.62 22.88
C PHE A 2 -25.49 -11.90 22.03
N PHE A 3 -24.40 -11.44 22.65
CA PHE A 3 -23.38 -10.62 21.99
C PHE A 3 -22.07 -11.37 21.67
N GLN A 4 -21.95 -12.66 21.98
CA GLN A 4 -20.66 -13.37 21.93
C GLN A 4 -20.38 -14.20 20.67
N GLN A 5 -21.38 -14.42 19.79
CA GLN A 5 -21.18 -15.26 18.60
C GLN A 5 -20.63 -14.48 17.40
N ASN A 6 -21.08 -13.24 17.16
CA ASN A 6 -20.57 -12.44 16.03
C ASN A 6 -19.08 -12.07 16.17
N ASP A 7 -18.60 -11.84 17.40
CA ASP A 7 -17.20 -11.53 17.67
C ASP A 7 -16.24 -12.69 17.34
N ARG A 8 -16.62 -13.94 17.66
CA ARG A 8 -15.76 -15.09 17.35
C ARG A 8 -15.61 -15.33 15.85
N HIS A 9 -16.68 -15.10 15.08
CA HIS A 9 -16.61 -15.26 13.63
C HIS A 9 -15.77 -14.15 12.97
N GLN A 10 -15.81 -12.92 13.50
CA GLN A 10 -14.92 -11.84 13.05
C GLN A 10 -13.46 -12.10 13.46
N GLN A 11 -13.21 -12.58 14.68
CA GLN A 11 -11.86 -12.95 15.13
C GLN A 11 -11.31 -14.14 14.35
N MET A 12 -12.13 -15.14 14.01
CA MET A 12 -11.71 -16.27 13.16
C MET A 12 -11.50 -15.86 11.70
N ALA A 13 -12.26 -14.91 11.17
CA ALA A 13 -12.04 -14.37 9.82
C ALA A 13 -10.76 -13.51 9.75
N ASN A 14 -10.46 -12.77 10.81
CA ASN A 14 -9.24 -11.94 10.90
C ASN A 14 -7.98 -12.77 11.24
N ALA A 15 -8.10 -13.83 12.04
CA ALA A 15 -6.96 -14.70 12.43
C ALA A 15 -6.40 -15.56 11.28
N TYR A 16 -7.12 -15.64 10.15
CA TYR A 16 -6.65 -16.27 8.91
C TYR A 16 -6.49 -15.24 7.79
N ASP A 17 -6.38 -13.96 8.14
CA ASP A 17 -6.11 -12.94 7.14
C ASP A 17 -4.66 -13.08 6.66
N PRO A 18 -4.40 -13.35 5.38
CA PRO A 18 -3.04 -13.49 4.86
C PRO A 18 -2.22 -12.19 4.98
N ARG A 19 -2.85 -11.07 5.34
CA ARG A 19 -2.21 -9.77 5.61
C ARG A 19 -1.77 -9.61 7.06
N ASP A 20 -2.33 -10.41 7.97
CA ASP A 20 -2.00 -10.46 9.40
C ASP A 20 -0.87 -11.47 9.58
N THR A 21 0.37 -10.98 9.57
CA THR A 21 1.57 -11.81 9.56
C THR A 21 1.94 -12.23 10.98
N ASP A 22 1.64 -11.41 11.99
CA ASP A 22 1.91 -11.73 13.40
C ASP A 22 0.75 -12.44 14.11
N GLY A 23 -0.42 -12.52 13.48
CA GLY A 23 -1.57 -13.29 13.94
C GLY A 23 -2.28 -12.64 15.12
N ASP A 24 -2.11 -11.34 15.34
CA ASP A 24 -2.73 -10.60 16.44
C ASP A 24 -4.22 -10.27 16.20
N GLY A 25 -4.74 -10.61 15.01
CA GLY A 25 -6.10 -10.36 14.56
C GLY A 25 -6.31 -8.97 13.97
N ARG A 26 -5.26 -8.19 13.73
CA ARG A 26 -5.28 -6.82 13.18
C ARG A 26 -4.11 -6.58 12.22
N VAL A 27 -4.43 -6.22 10.98
CA VAL A 27 -3.40 -5.79 10.02
C VAL A 27 -2.82 -4.43 10.43
N SER A 28 -1.59 -4.42 10.93
CA SER A 28 -0.85 -3.19 11.20
C SER A 28 -0.36 -2.54 9.90
N PRO A 29 -0.06 -1.23 9.88
CA PRO A 29 0.48 -0.56 8.69
C PRO A 29 1.80 -1.15 8.21
N GLN A 30 2.60 -1.70 9.13
CA GLN A 30 3.87 -2.35 8.82
C GLN A 30 3.65 -3.68 8.11
N GLU A 31 2.69 -4.48 8.57
CA GLU A 31 2.33 -5.74 7.92
C GLU A 31 1.66 -5.50 6.57
N ALA A 32 0.79 -4.48 6.47
CA ALA A 32 0.24 -4.06 5.20
C ALA A 32 1.35 -3.70 4.20
N ALA A 33 2.36 -2.93 4.63
CA ALA A 33 3.49 -2.58 3.79
C ALA A 33 4.31 -3.82 3.37
N ALA A 34 4.57 -4.75 4.29
CA ALA A 34 5.29 -5.99 3.99
C ALA A 34 4.52 -6.90 3.03
N TYR A 35 3.22 -7.07 3.24
CA TYR A 35 2.33 -7.84 2.37
C TYR A 35 2.23 -7.23 0.96
N ILE A 36 2.05 -5.91 0.87
CA ILE A 36 2.08 -5.20 -0.41
C ILE A 36 3.42 -5.41 -1.09
N HIS A 37 4.52 -5.28 -0.35
CA HIS A 37 5.86 -5.45 -0.91
C HIS A 37 6.08 -6.86 -1.46
N ASP A 38 5.73 -7.90 -0.71
CA ASP A 38 5.81 -9.30 -1.15
C ASP A 38 4.92 -9.56 -2.38
N TYR A 39 3.66 -9.11 -2.33
CA TYR A 39 2.74 -9.22 -3.46
C TYR A 39 3.30 -8.49 -4.68
N MET A 40 3.84 -7.29 -4.49
CA MET A 40 4.47 -6.52 -5.56
C MET A 40 5.80 -7.07 -6.01
N GLN A 41 6.45 -8.00 -5.32
CA GLN A 41 7.61 -8.72 -5.86
C GLN A 41 7.17 -9.92 -6.71
N ASN A 42 6.12 -10.62 -6.29
CA ASN A 42 5.64 -11.85 -6.92
C ASN A 42 4.63 -11.64 -8.05
N ALA A 43 3.82 -10.59 -8.01
CA ALA A 43 2.80 -10.32 -9.03
C ALA A 43 3.41 -9.90 -10.36
N SER A 44 2.74 -10.15 -11.47
CA SER A 44 3.17 -9.67 -12.79
C SER A 44 3.09 -8.14 -12.89
N PRO A 45 3.89 -7.48 -13.76
CA PRO A 45 3.85 -6.01 -13.92
C PRO A 45 2.45 -5.48 -14.27
N GLU A 46 1.68 -6.27 -15.04
CA GLU A 46 0.31 -5.96 -15.43
C GLU A 46 -0.63 -5.98 -14.23
N GLU A 47 -0.55 -7.02 -13.38
CA GLU A 47 -1.35 -7.12 -12.16
C GLU A 47 -1.05 -5.99 -11.18
N ARG A 48 0.22 -5.63 -11.02
CA ARG A 48 0.65 -4.51 -10.16
C ARG A 48 0.02 -3.21 -10.63
N ASN A 49 0.14 -2.91 -11.93
CA ASN A 49 -0.42 -1.70 -12.52
C ASN A 49 -1.94 -1.66 -12.42
N GLU A 50 -2.63 -2.79 -12.60
CA GLU A 50 -4.08 -2.86 -12.47
C GLU A 50 -4.53 -2.59 -11.03
N ILE A 51 -3.90 -3.21 -10.04
CA ILE A 51 -4.20 -2.96 -8.62
C ILE A 51 -3.91 -1.53 -8.24
N LEU A 52 -2.75 -1.00 -8.65
CA LEU A 52 -2.39 0.38 -8.39
C LEU A 52 -3.41 1.33 -9.00
N ARG A 53 -3.83 1.09 -10.26
CA ARG A 53 -4.86 1.91 -10.91
C ARG A 53 -6.20 1.82 -10.20
N GLU A 54 -6.63 0.64 -9.75
CA GLU A 54 -7.86 0.47 -8.97
C GLU A 54 -7.77 1.21 -7.63
N TYR A 55 -6.63 1.09 -6.95
CA TYR A 55 -6.37 1.75 -5.67
C TYR A 55 -6.32 3.28 -5.80
N VAL A 56 -5.56 3.82 -6.76
CA VAL A 56 -5.54 5.27 -7.06
C VAL A 56 -6.91 5.75 -7.50
N GLY A 57 -7.61 4.97 -8.34
CA GLY A 57 -8.97 5.22 -8.79
C GLY A 57 -9.96 5.39 -7.62
N GLY A 58 -9.79 4.59 -6.55
CA GLY A 58 -10.60 4.67 -5.33
C GLY A 58 -10.17 5.74 -4.32
N MET A 59 -9.03 6.41 -4.51
CA MET A 59 -8.56 7.45 -3.59
C MET A 59 -9.31 8.77 -3.74
N SER A 60 -9.46 9.47 -2.61
CA SER A 60 -9.85 10.89 -2.64
C SER A 60 -8.74 11.77 -3.23
N PRO A 61 -9.05 12.94 -3.80
CA PRO A 61 -8.05 13.86 -4.37
C PRO A 61 -6.92 14.22 -3.39
N ASP A 62 -7.24 14.39 -2.10
CA ASP A 62 -6.24 14.67 -1.06
C ASP A 62 -5.25 13.52 -0.85
N GLN A 63 -5.72 12.27 -0.90
CA GLN A 63 -4.86 11.09 -0.78
C GLN A 63 -3.94 10.94 -1.99
N ARG A 64 -4.48 11.19 -3.18
CA ARG A 64 -3.72 11.21 -4.43
C ARG A 64 -2.61 12.25 -4.39
N GLN A 65 -2.93 13.45 -3.93
CA GLN A 65 -1.95 14.53 -3.77
C GLN A 65 -0.86 14.15 -2.77
N GLN A 66 -1.24 13.62 -1.59
CA GLN A 66 -0.26 13.19 -0.59
C GLN A 66 0.66 12.08 -1.10
N MET A 67 0.13 11.13 -1.88
CA MET A 67 0.94 10.08 -2.50
C MET A 67 1.89 10.66 -3.57
N GLY A 68 1.40 11.57 -4.41
CA GLY A 68 2.23 12.27 -5.38
C GLY A 68 3.35 13.07 -4.72
N ASP A 69 3.02 13.84 -3.68
CA ASP A 69 3.99 14.56 -2.87
C ASP A 69 5.01 13.62 -2.21
N ALA A 70 4.59 12.43 -1.75
CA ALA A 70 5.49 11.40 -1.21
C ALA A 70 6.59 11.01 -2.18
N ILE A 71 6.13 10.70 -3.40
CA ILE A 71 6.96 10.23 -4.48
C ILE A 71 7.95 11.35 -4.84
N VAL A 72 7.45 12.56 -5.06
CA VAL A 72 8.30 13.70 -5.43
C VAL A 72 9.26 14.15 -4.32
N ARG A 73 8.86 14.06 -3.04
CA ARG A 73 9.69 14.52 -1.91
C ARG A 73 10.85 13.61 -1.56
N SER A 74 10.82 12.35 -1.99
CA SER A 74 11.91 11.40 -1.72
C SER A 74 13.15 11.81 -2.53
N PRO A 75 14.27 12.19 -1.88
CA PRO A 75 15.44 12.76 -2.57
C PRO A 75 16.12 11.77 -3.53
N SER A 76 15.92 10.48 -3.28
CA SER A 76 16.47 9.37 -4.06
C SER A 76 15.57 8.96 -5.24
N ASN A 77 14.47 9.68 -5.48
CA ASN A 77 13.44 9.27 -6.42
C ASN A 77 13.67 9.84 -7.83
N PRO A 78 13.60 9.03 -8.90
CA PRO A 78 13.71 9.54 -10.27
C PRO A 78 12.55 10.45 -10.70
N VAL A 79 11.43 10.43 -9.98
CA VAL A 79 10.23 11.20 -10.30
C VAL A 79 10.24 12.52 -9.54
N GLN A 80 10.34 13.63 -10.28
CA GLN A 80 10.40 14.99 -9.70
C GLN A 80 9.06 15.74 -9.78
N SER A 81 8.09 15.22 -10.53
CA SER A 81 6.76 15.81 -10.66
C SER A 81 5.75 14.71 -10.98
N VAL A 82 4.55 14.87 -10.44
CA VAL A 82 3.42 13.97 -10.65
C VAL A 82 2.16 14.79 -10.76
N ARG A 83 1.30 14.42 -11.71
CA ARG A 83 -0.07 14.91 -11.81
C ARG A 83 -0.96 14.03 -10.96
N TYR A 84 -1.34 14.54 -9.79
CA TYR A 84 -2.21 13.82 -8.86
C TYR A 84 -3.67 13.70 -9.34
N ASP A 85 -4.05 14.46 -10.37
CA ASP A 85 -5.36 14.37 -11.04
C ASP A 85 -5.44 13.25 -12.08
N ASP A 86 -4.30 12.69 -12.50
CA ASP A 86 -4.22 11.62 -13.50
C ASP A 86 -3.76 10.31 -12.85
N ASP A 87 -4.68 9.34 -12.79
CA ASP A 87 -4.43 8.03 -12.21
C ASP A 87 -3.23 7.33 -12.86
N ASN A 88 -3.05 7.50 -14.17
CA ASN A 88 -1.96 6.85 -14.89
C ASN A 88 -0.61 7.45 -14.55
N ASP A 89 -0.57 8.77 -14.30
CA ASP A 89 0.64 9.51 -13.96
C ASP A 89 1.11 9.11 -12.55
N LEU A 90 0.18 8.99 -11.60
CA LEU A 90 0.45 8.49 -10.25
C LEU A 90 0.93 7.03 -10.25
N VAL A 91 0.29 6.16 -11.04
CA VAL A 91 0.69 4.75 -11.14
C VAL A 91 2.07 4.61 -11.78
N ASP A 92 2.33 5.31 -12.90
CA ASP A 92 3.63 5.30 -13.56
C ASP A 92 4.73 5.83 -12.63
N ALA A 93 4.45 6.93 -11.93
CA ALA A 93 5.37 7.49 -10.95
C ALA A 93 5.68 6.53 -9.81
N TYR A 94 4.66 5.94 -9.20
CA TYR A 94 4.84 4.93 -8.16
C TYR A 94 5.66 3.75 -8.67
N THR A 95 5.33 3.23 -9.86
CA THR A 95 6.05 2.11 -10.48
C THR A 95 7.51 2.46 -10.77
N ARG A 96 7.80 3.66 -11.27
CA ARG A 96 9.18 4.14 -11.46
C ARG A 96 9.93 4.28 -10.15
N THR A 97 9.27 4.78 -9.10
CA THR A 97 9.83 4.85 -7.75
C THR A 97 10.12 3.47 -7.17
N ALA A 98 9.23 2.50 -7.41
CA ALA A 98 9.37 1.13 -6.95
C ALA A 98 10.50 0.37 -7.66
N GLN A 99 10.69 0.66 -8.95
CA GLN A 99 11.75 0.04 -9.78
C GLN A 99 13.08 0.82 -9.73
N ALA A 100 13.09 2.00 -9.10
CA ALA A 100 14.28 2.80 -8.99
C ALA A 100 15.37 2.04 -8.19
N PRO A 101 16.64 2.12 -8.63
CA PRO A 101 17.71 1.43 -7.95
C PRO A 101 17.82 1.91 -6.50
N ALA A 102 17.98 0.97 -5.58
CA ALA A 102 18.16 1.26 -4.17
C ALA A 102 19.38 2.16 -3.97
N GLN A 103 19.18 3.31 -3.35
CA GLN A 103 20.26 4.21 -2.96
C GLN A 103 20.51 4.01 -1.47
N ASN A 104 21.76 3.80 -1.06
CA ASN A 104 22.13 3.47 0.33
C ASN A 104 21.47 2.19 0.88
N GLY A 105 21.21 1.20 0.01
CA GLY A 105 20.64 -0.09 0.41
C GLY A 105 19.15 -0.07 0.72
N ARG A 106 18.44 1.03 0.42
CA ARG A 106 16.98 1.13 0.49
C ARG A 106 16.42 1.62 -0.84
N SER A 107 15.30 1.06 -1.26
CA SER A 107 14.59 1.53 -2.43
C SER A 107 14.01 2.93 -2.16
N PRO A 108 13.95 3.84 -3.15
CA PRO A 108 13.36 5.17 -2.95
C PRO A 108 11.90 5.11 -2.45
N LEU A 109 11.18 4.05 -2.81
CA LEU A 109 9.87 3.72 -2.27
C LEU A 109 9.93 3.37 -0.78
N GLU A 110 10.84 2.50 -0.38
CA GLU A 110 11.01 2.12 1.03
C GLU A 110 11.46 3.30 1.89
N GLU A 111 12.22 4.24 1.34
CA GLU A 111 12.61 5.47 2.03
C GLU A 111 11.42 6.41 2.21
N ALA A 112 10.61 6.61 1.16
CA ALA A 112 9.37 7.39 1.22
C ALA A 112 8.39 6.79 2.25
N PHE A 113 8.21 5.47 2.21
CA PHE A 113 7.32 4.72 3.10
C PHE A 113 8.07 4.08 4.28
N SER A 114 9.16 4.68 4.76
CA SER A 114 9.89 4.17 5.94
C SER A 114 9.25 4.65 7.25
N SER A 115 9.53 3.95 8.36
CA SER A 115 8.95 4.22 9.70
C SER A 115 9.30 5.60 10.26
N GLY A 116 10.39 6.20 9.81
CA GLY A 116 10.79 7.59 10.12
C GLY A 116 10.36 8.63 9.08
N GLY A 117 9.78 8.20 7.95
CA GLY A 117 9.33 9.05 6.87
C GLY A 117 7.80 9.20 6.86
N MET A 118 7.17 8.93 5.71
CA MET A 118 5.74 9.14 5.54
C MET A 118 4.86 8.11 6.28
N LEU A 119 5.40 6.97 6.74
CA LEU A 119 4.66 6.08 7.67
C LEU A 119 4.30 6.76 8.98
N GLY A 120 4.93 7.87 9.36
CA GLY A 120 4.50 8.67 10.50
C GLY A 120 3.13 9.35 10.28
N ASN A 121 2.71 9.52 9.03
CA ASN A 121 1.47 10.20 8.68
C ASN A 121 0.28 9.22 8.70
N PRO A 122 -0.80 9.49 9.47
CA PRO A 122 -1.96 8.61 9.57
C PRO A 122 -2.65 8.34 8.22
N MET A 123 -2.62 9.29 7.28
CA MET A 123 -3.21 9.09 5.96
C MET A 123 -2.45 8.07 5.11
N VAL A 124 -1.14 7.99 5.30
CA VAL A 124 -0.27 7.04 4.58
C VAL A 124 -0.44 5.65 5.12
N LYS A 125 -0.52 5.53 6.45
CA LYS A 125 -0.88 4.28 7.11
C LYS A 125 -2.24 3.77 6.61
N ALA A 126 -3.25 4.65 6.58
CA ALA A 126 -4.57 4.32 6.07
C ALA A 126 -4.54 3.92 4.58
N GLY A 127 -3.71 4.61 3.79
CA GLY A 127 -3.47 4.26 2.39
C GLY A 127 -2.89 2.86 2.24
N LEU A 128 -1.80 2.54 2.93
CA LEU A 128 -1.19 1.21 2.86
C LEU A 128 -2.14 0.10 3.30
N VAL A 129 -2.89 0.30 4.39
CA VAL A 129 -3.91 -0.68 4.81
C VAL A 129 -5.00 -0.81 3.74
N GLY A 130 -5.41 0.28 3.09
CA GLY A 130 -6.36 0.28 1.97
C GLY A 130 -5.85 -0.45 0.73
N LEU A 131 -4.57 -0.28 0.37
CA LEU A 131 -3.93 -0.99 -0.73
C LEU A 131 -3.81 -2.49 -0.44
N ALA A 132 -3.41 -2.86 0.78
CA ALA A 132 -3.40 -4.25 1.21
C ALA A 132 -4.81 -4.87 1.16
N ALA A 133 -5.85 -4.10 1.51
CA ALA A 133 -7.23 -4.53 1.38
C ALA A 133 -7.70 -4.70 -0.07
N ALA A 134 -7.29 -3.83 -0.98
CA ALA A 134 -7.58 -3.98 -2.41
C ALA A 134 -6.92 -5.25 -2.98
N ILE A 135 -5.64 -5.49 -2.65
CA ILE A 135 -4.92 -6.71 -3.05
C ILE A 135 -5.62 -7.96 -2.49
N GLY A 136 -5.91 -7.97 -1.19
CA GLY A 136 -6.60 -9.10 -0.54
C GLY A 136 -7.98 -9.37 -1.16
N SER A 137 -8.75 -8.32 -1.45
CA SER A 137 -10.07 -8.44 -2.10
C SER A 137 -9.97 -9.02 -3.52
N LYS A 138 -8.91 -8.70 -4.27
CA LYS A 138 -8.66 -9.25 -5.60
C LYS A 138 -8.26 -10.73 -5.54
N MET A 139 -7.44 -11.10 -4.56
CA MET A 139 -7.04 -12.50 -4.33
C MET A 139 -8.22 -13.39 -3.92
N LEU A 140 -9.15 -12.87 -3.13
CA LEU A 140 -10.37 -13.58 -2.73
C LEU A 140 -11.41 -13.73 -3.85
N ARG A 141 -11.28 -12.94 -4.94
CA ARG A 141 -12.17 -13.01 -6.11
C ARG A 141 -11.66 -13.93 -7.22
N ARG A 142 -10.47 -14.53 -7.07
CA ARG A 142 -9.92 -15.56 -7.96
C ARG A 142 -10.34 -16.95 -7.49
#